data_AF-A0A6V8NNB7-F1
#
_entry.id   AF-A0A6V8NNB7-F1
#
_cell.length_a   1.000
_cell.length_b   1.000
_cell.length_c   1.000
_cell.angle_alpha   90.00
_cell.angle_beta   90.00
_cell.angle_gamma   90.00
#
_symmetry.space_group_name_H-M   'P 1'
#
loop_
_entity.id
_entity.type
_entity.pdbx_description
1 polymer ?
#
loop_
_entity_poly.entity_id
_entity_poly.type
_entity_poly.pdbx_seq_one_letter_code
_entity_poly.pdbx_strand_id
1 'polypeptide(L)'
;MRAALQHTRTKRVGVIGTAGTIASRAYEEAIYRFDPNVEVFSQACPLFVLIVENGLVDSPEAAKVAEEYLRPLREAGVDALILGCTHYPLMANVIRAVMGPAVKLISSAQETALEAQEILVRLNLLGPASAAARHRFFVIGSPGSFVEMAEKLFCRHIQAYQVTLP
;
A
#
# COMPACT_ATOMS: atom_id res chain seq x y z
N MET A 1 6.53 -7.12 -5.04
CA MET A 1 7.26 -8.30 -4.51
C MET A 1 8.78 -8.14 -4.65
N ARG A 2 9.30 -7.82 -5.84
CA ARG A 2 10.76 -7.65 -6.07
C ARG A 2 11.45 -6.74 -5.05
N ALA A 3 10.88 -5.58 -4.75
CA ALA A 3 11.44 -4.66 -3.76
C ALA A 3 11.54 -5.26 -2.35
N ALA A 4 10.58 -6.09 -1.91
CA ALA A 4 10.69 -6.76 -0.63
C ALA A 4 11.86 -7.75 -0.61
N LEU A 5 12.05 -8.49 -1.71
CA LEU A 5 13.17 -9.44 -1.87
C LEU A 5 14.53 -8.75 -1.95
N GLN A 6 14.59 -7.57 -2.57
CA GLN A 6 15.82 -6.77 -2.65
C GLN A 6 16.20 -6.15 -1.30
N HIS A 7 15.22 -5.88 -0.43
CA HIS A 7 15.45 -5.20 0.84
C HIS A 7 15.60 -6.16 2.03
N THR A 8 14.97 -7.33 2.00
CA THR A 8 15.11 -8.31 3.09
C THR A 8 16.52 -8.88 3.14
N ARG A 9 17.08 -8.95 4.34
CA ARG A 9 18.36 -9.58 4.68
C ARG A 9 18.14 -10.87 5.47
N THR A 10 17.07 -10.94 6.25
CA THR A 10 16.70 -12.12 7.05
C THR A 10 15.92 -13.16 6.26
N LYS A 11 15.50 -12.84 5.02
CA LYS A 11 14.54 -13.61 4.22
C LYS A 11 13.18 -13.78 4.92
N ARG A 12 12.83 -12.86 5.82
CA ARG A 12 11.53 -12.83 6.50
C ARG A 12 10.74 -11.61 6.07
N VAL A 13 9.69 -11.84 5.29
CA VAL A 13 8.88 -10.78 4.70
C VAL A 13 7.49 -10.79 5.32
N GLY A 14 7.09 -9.67 5.91
CA GLY A 14 5.73 -9.43 6.35
C GLY A 14 4.85 -8.95 5.19
N VAL A 15 3.59 -9.37 5.18
CA VAL A 15 2.56 -8.85 4.26
C VAL A 15 1.33 -8.50 5.09
N ILE A 16 0.91 -7.23 5.02
CA ILE A 16 -0.37 -6.82 5.58
C ILE A 16 -1.36 -6.52 4.47
N GLY A 17 -2.63 -6.92 4.64
CA GLY A 17 -3.66 -6.72 3.63
C GLY A 17 -5.07 -6.74 4.21
N THR A 18 -6.07 -6.66 3.33
CA THR A 18 -7.45 -6.95 3.71
C THR A 18 -7.61 -8.45 3.99
N ALA A 19 -8.68 -8.84 4.65
CA ALA A 19 -8.97 -10.26 4.88
C ALA A 19 -8.99 -11.06 3.55
N GLY A 20 -9.59 -10.50 2.50
CA GLY A 20 -9.62 -11.13 1.17
C GLY A 20 -8.24 -11.23 0.51
N THR A 21 -7.41 -10.18 0.62
CA THR A 21 -6.04 -10.19 0.08
C THR A 21 -5.14 -11.22 0.78
N ILE A 22 -5.28 -11.37 2.09
CA ILE A 22 -4.50 -12.36 2.86
C ILE A 22 -5.02 -13.77 2.60
N ALA A 23 -6.34 -13.96 2.59
CA ALA A 23 -6.95 -15.27 2.33
C ALA A 23 -6.63 -15.81 0.93
N SER A 24 -6.44 -14.94 -0.08
CA SER A 24 -6.10 -15.37 -1.44
C SER A 24 -4.67 -15.87 -1.59
N ARG A 25 -3.78 -15.59 -0.62
CA ARG A 25 -2.35 -15.95 -0.65
C ARG A 25 -1.59 -15.43 -1.88
N ALA A 26 -2.15 -14.48 -2.63
CA ALA A 26 -1.58 -14.01 -3.89
C ALA A 26 -0.15 -13.43 -3.72
N TYR A 27 0.11 -12.74 -2.60
CA TYR A 27 1.45 -12.24 -2.31
C TYR A 27 2.45 -13.37 -1.99
N GLU A 28 2.04 -14.37 -1.20
CA GLU A 28 2.88 -15.52 -0.86
C GLU A 28 3.27 -16.29 -2.11
N GLU A 29 2.28 -16.66 -2.93
CA GLU A 29 2.50 -17.37 -4.19
C GLU A 29 3.44 -16.60 -5.13
N ALA A 30 3.22 -15.29 -5.27
CA ALA A 30 4.06 -14.46 -6.11
C ALA A 30 5.49 -14.35 -5.56
N ILE A 31 5.68 -14.21 -4.25
CA ILE A 31 7.00 -14.17 -3.61
C ILE A 31 7.74 -15.50 -3.81
N TYR A 32 7.08 -16.64 -3.58
CA TYR A 32 7.69 -17.96 -3.74
C TYR A 32 8.08 -18.28 -5.18
N ARG A 33 7.37 -17.72 -6.17
CA ARG A 33 7.79 -17.82 -7.58
C ARG A 33 9.12 -17.11 -7.86
N PHE A 34 9.51 -16.12 -7.05
CA PHE A 34 10.78 -15.41 -7.19
C PHE A 34 11.88 -15.97 -6.28
N ASP A 35 11.59 -16.25 -5.01
CA ASP A 35 12.51 -16.93 -4.09
C ASP A 35 11.72 -17.86 -3.15
N PRO A 36 11.80 -19.19 -3.33
CA PRO A 36 11.09 -20.15 -2.49
C PRO A 36 11.68 -20.29 -1.08
N ASN A 37 12.84 -19.69 -0.78
CA ASN A 37 13.49 -19.78 0.53
C ASN A 37 13.11 -18.62 1.47
N VAL A 38 12.25 -17.71 1.03
CA VAL A 38 11.75 -16.62 1.87
C VAL A 38 10.64 -17.15 2.76
N GLU A 39 10.64 -16.76 4.02
CA GLU A 39 9.50 -16.99 4.93
C GLU A 39 8.56 -15.78 4.81
N VAL A 40 7.29 -16.04 4.45
CA VAL A 40 6.27 -14.99 4.33
C VAL A 40 5.31 -15.05 5.52
N PHE A 41 5.18 -13.93 6.22
CA PHE A 41 4.29 -13.76 7.36
C PHE A 41 3.14 -12.84 6.98
N SER A 42 1.96 -13.41 6.80
CA SER A 42 0.78 -12.71 6.32
C SER A 42 -0.17 -12.35 7.46
N GLN A 43 -0.60 -11.09 7.53
CA GLN A 43 -1.51 -10.61 8.56
C GLN A 43 -2.65 -9.77 7.97
N ALA A 44 -3.88 -10.16 8.27
CA ALA A 44 -5.05 -9.37 7.91
C ALA A 44 -5.23 -8.19 8.87
N CYS A 45 -5.48 -7.00 8.32
CA CYS A 45 -5.67 -5.77 9.09
C CYS A 45 -6.99 -5.06 8.72
N PRO A 46 -8.15 -5.71 8.87
CA PRO A 46 -9.42 -5.18 8.33
C PRO A 46 -9.80 -3.79 8.86
N LEU A 47 -9.43 -3.46 10.10
CA LEU A 47 -9.74 -2.14 10.69
C LEU A 47 -8.91 -0.99 10.10
N PHE A 48 -7.77 -1.25 9.45
CA PHE A 48 -6.93 -0.17 8.91
C PHE A 48 -7.65 0.63 7.81
N VAL A 49 -8.46 -0.02 6.97
CA VAL A 49 -9.25 0.68 5.96
C VAL A 49 -10.24 1.64 6.63
N LEU A 50 -10.97 1.17 7.64
CA LEU A 50 -11.94 1.99 8.37
C LEU A 50 -11.26 3.17 9.08
N ILE A 51 -10.10 2.95 9.70
CA ILE A 51 -9.31 4.00 10.34
C ILE A 51 -8.94 5.10 9.34
N VAL A 52 -8.45 4.70 8.15
CA VAL A 52 -8.06 5.63 7.09
C VAL A 52 -9.26 6.41 6.56
N GLU A 53 -10.34 5.71 6.21
CA GLU A 53 -11.52 6.33 5.59
C GLU A 53 -12.24 7.30 6.55
N ASN A 54 -12.16 7.07 7.87
CA ASN A 54 -12.72 7.95 8.89
C ASN A 54 -11.74 9.02 9.40
N GLY A 55 -10.54 9.13 8.83
CA GLY A 55 -9.56 10.14 9.23
C GLY A 55 -9.00 9.96 10.64
N LEU A 56 -8.99 8.73 11.16
CA LEU A 56 -8.56 8.39 12.52
C LEU A 56 -7.08 7.98 12.59
N VAL A 57 -6.30 8.19 11.53
CA VAL A 57 -4.93 7.68 11.40
C VAL A 57 -4.02 8.12 12.55
N ASP A 58 -4.16 9.35 13.03
CA ASP A 58 -3.33 9.90 14.11
C ASP A 58 -3.94 9.67 15.52
N SER A 59 -4.97 8.84 15.64
CA SER A 59 -5.66 8.61 16.90
C SER A 59 -4.96 7.57 17.79
N PRO A 60 -5.15 7.61 19.13
CA PRO A 60 -4.65 6.58 20.03
C PRO A 60 -5.19 5.18 19.71
N GLU A 61 -6.40 5.09 19.17
CA GLU A 61 -7.03 3.84 18.74
C GLU A 61 -6.29 3.23 17.55
N ALA A 62 -5.90 4.07 16.57
CA ALA A 62 -5.11 3.60 15.43
C ALA A 62 -3.77 3.00 15.86
N ALA A 63 -3.09 3.63 16.83
CA ALA A 63 -1.85 3.10 17.40
C ALA A 63 -2.06 1.74 18.07
N LYS A 64 -3.08 1.59 18.92
CA LYS A 64 -3.39 0.31 19.60
C LYS A 64 -3.75 -0.80 18.61
N VAL A 65 -4.57 -0.50 17.60
CA VAL A 65 -4.94 -1.47 16.57
C VAL A 65 -3.70 -1.89 15.76
N ALA A 66 -2.82 -0.94 15.45
CA ALA A 66 -1.56 -1.24 14.76
C ALA A 66 -0.63 -2.10 15.63
N GLU A 67 -0.49 -1.82 16.92
CA GLU A 67 0.29 -2.68 17.85
C GLU A 67 -0.23 -4.11 17.87
N GLU A 68 -1.55 -4.30 18.00
CA GLU A 68 -2.18 -5.62 18.06
C GLU A 68 -1.96 -6.39 16.75
N TYR A 69 -2.25 -5.79 15.60
CA TYR A 69 -2.09 -6.46 14.32
C TYR A 69 -0.63 -6.73 13.95
N LEU A 70 0.28 -5.81 14.27
CA LEU A 70 1.66 -5.92 13.82
C LEU A 70 2.53 -6.74 14.79
N ARG A 71 2.07 -7.01 16.02
CA ARG A 71 2.76 -7.86 17.00
C ARG A 71 3.26 -9.20 16.43
N PRO A 72 2.44 -10.05 15.78
CA PRO A 72 2.93 -11.33 15.24
C PRO A 72 4.04 -11.16 14.20
N LEU A 73 4.01 -10.08 13.40
CA LEU A 73 5.06 -9.80 12.42
C LEU A 73 6.36 -9.34 13.08
N ARG A 74 6.26 -8.54 14.15
CA ARG A 74 7.41 -8.13 14.96
C ARG A 74 8.06 -9.31 15.66
N GLU A 75 7.26 -10.19 16.27
CA GLU A 75 7.71 -11.40 16.95
C GLU A 75 8.38 -12.39 15.97
N ALA A 76 7.88 -12.45 14.72
CA ALA A 76 8.51 -13.19 13.65
C ALA A 76 9.85 -12.60 13.18
N GLY A 77 10.15 -11.35 13.53
CA GLY A 77 11.40 -10.68 13.15
C GLY A 77 11.48 -10.36 11.65
N VAL A 78 10.35 -9.95 11.05
CA VAL A 78 10.34 -9.50 9.64
C VAL A 78 11.17 -8.21 9.50
N ASP A 79 11.94 -8.09 8.43
CA ASP A 79 12.75 -6.89 8.14
C ASP A 79 12.27 -6.12 6.90
N ALA A 80 11.35 -6.69 6.14
CA ALA A 80 10.61 -6.02 5.08
C ALA A 80 9.10 -6.27 5.26
N LEU A 81 8.30 -5.21 5.17
CA LEU A 81 6.85 -5.26 5.34
C LEU A 81 6.14 -4.67 4.11
N ILE A 82 5.40 -5.50 3.40
CA ILE A 82 4.59 -5.09 2.24
C ILE A 82 3.26 -4.51 2.71
N LEU A 83 2.97 -3.28 2.28
CA LEU A 83 1.69 -2.61 2.45
C LEU A 83 0.73 -3.06 1.34
N GLY A 84 0.08 -4.20 1.54
CA GLY A 84 -0.70 -4.92 0.53
C GLY A 84 -2.10 -4.37 0.24
N CYS A 85 -2.48 -3.24 0.85
CA CYS A 85 -3.72 -2.52 0.56
C CYS A 85 -3.40 -1.07 0.17
N THR A 86 -4.16 -0.52 -0.78
CA THR A 86 -3.99 0.85 -1.30
C THR A 86 -4.12 1.95 -0.23
N HIS A 87 -4.84 1.68 0.86
CA HIS A 87 -5.02 2.62 1.97
C HIS A 87 -3.81 2.70 2.91
N TYR A 88 -3.04 1.62 3.04
CA TYR A 88 -2.06 1.49 4.12
C TYR A 88 -0.86 2.45 4.06
N PRO A 89 -0.42 2.96 2.89
CA PRO A 89 0.55 4.05 2.86
C PRO A 89 0.15 5.28 3.67
N LEU A 90 -1.15 5.55 3.84
CA LEU A 90 -1.65 6.65 4.67
C LEU A 90 -1.38 6.41 6.16
N MET A 91 -1.29 5.16 6.61
CA MET A 91 -0.92 4.78 7.97
C MET A 91 0.58 4.56 8.16
N ALA A 92 1.42 4.87 7.17
CA ALA A 92 2.84 4.49 7.18
C ALA A 92 3.60 5.02 8.40
N ASN A 93 3.24 6.19 8.94
CA ASN A 93 3.88 6.74 10.14
C ASN A 93 3.59 5.89 11.37
N VAL A 94 2.32 5.53 11.62
CA VAL A 94 1.91 4.66 12.73
C VAL A 94 2.52 3.28 12.58
N ILE A 95 2.44 2.68 11.38
CA ILE A 95 3.02 1.36 11.10
C ILE A 95 4.53 1.38 11.35
N ARG A 96 5.23 2.43 10.92
CA ARG A 96 6.68 2.58 11.15
C ARG A 96 7.01 2.73 12.63
N ALA A 97 6.22 3.50 13.38
CA ALA A 97 6.43 3.66 14.82
C ALA A 97 6.32 2.31 15.56
N VAL A 98 5.36 1.48 15.17
CA VAL A 98 5.15 0.14 15.77
C VAL A 98 6.21 -0.87 15.33
N MET A 99 6.50 -0.98 14.03
CA MET A 99 7.47 -1.95 13.51
C MET A 99 8.92 -1.59 13.84
N GLY A 100 9.20 -0.30 14.04
CA GLY A 100 10.54 0.22 14.27
C GLY A 100 11.33 0.49 12.98
N PRO A 101 12.47 1.20 13.08
CA PRO A 101 13.22 1.71 11.94
C PRO A 101 13.98 0.62 11.16
N ALA A 102 14.18 -0.56 11.76
CA ALA A 102 14.85 -1.68 11.11
C ALA A 102 13.99 -2.34 10.02
N VAL A 103 12.66 -2.13 10.05
CA VAL A 103 11.73 -2.74 9.10
C VAL A 103 11.49 -1.81 7.92
N LYS A 104 11.84 -2.27 6.72
CA LYS A 104 11.58 -1.55 5.48
C LYS A 104 10.11 -1.70 5.08
N LEU A 105 9.36 -0.60 5.15
CA LEU A 105 8.01 -0.56 4.57
C LEU A 105 8.09 -0.46 3.05
N ILE A 106 7.36 -1.35 2.35
CA ILE A 106 7.28 -1.43 0.90
C ILE A 106 5.88 -1.01 0.47
N SER A 107 5.79 0.09 -0.28
CA SER A 107 4.53 0.60 -0.83
C SER A 107 4.27 0.01 -2.20
N SER A 108 3.21 -0.80 -2.33
CA SER A 108 2.82 -1.34 -3.64
C SER A 108 2.52 -0.25 -4.68
N ALA A 109 2.06 0.94 -4.25
CA ALA A 109 1.81 2.06 -5.16
C ALA A 109 3.10 2.60 -5.78
N GLN A 110 4.16 2.78 -4.96
CA GLN A 110 5.45 3.27 -5.44
C GLN A 110 6.09 2.26 -6.40
N GLU A 111 6.13 0.98 -6.02
CA GLU A 111 6.72 -0.06 -6.85
C GLU A 111 5.97 -0.22 -8.19
N THR A 112 4.65 -0.09 -8.17
CA THR A 112 3.84 -0.13 -9.40
C THR A 112 4.13 1.05 -10.32
N ALA A 113 4.32 2.26 -9.77
CA ALA A 113 4.65 3.44 -10.56
C ALA A 113 6.04 3.34 -11.22
N LEU A 114 7.03 2.79 -10.49
CA LEU A 114 8.38 2.55 -11.02
C LEU A 114 8.36 1.51 -12.15
N GLU A 115 7.69 0.37 -11.94
CA GLU A 115 7.55 -0.66 -12.99
C GLU A 115 6.81 -0.11 -14.22
N ALA A 116 5.74 0.68 -14.03
CA ALA A 116 5.03 1.31 -15.13
C ALA A 116 5.95 2.25 -15.93
N GLN A 117 6.79 3.04 -15.24
CA GLN A 117 7.78 3.89 -15.90
C GLN A 117 8.77 3.06 -16.72
N GLU A 118 9.34 1.99 -16.16
CA GLU A 118 10.28 1.11 -16.86
C GLU A 118 9.66 0.49 -18.13
N ILE A 119 8.41 0.04 -18.04
CA ILE A 119 7.68 -0.50 -19.20
C ILE A 119 7.48 0.58 -20.26
N LEU A 120 7.05 1.80 -19.88
CA LEU A 120 6.83 2.89 -20.82
C LEU A 120 8.13 3.33 -21.51
N VAL A 121 9.26 3.36 -20.78
CA VAL A 121 10.59 3.62 -21.36
C VAL A 121 10.94 2.54 -22.38
N ARG A 122 10.84 1.26 -21.99
CA ARG A 122 11.20 0.12 -22.84
C ARG A 122 10.37 0.06 -24.12
N LEU A 123 9.10 0.44 -24.05
CA LEU A 123 8.19 0.47 -25.20
C LEU A 123 8.23 1.78 -25.98
N ASN A 124 9.07 2.74 -25.57
CA ASN A 124 9.15 4.08 -26.15
C ASN A 124 7.79 4.82 -26.19
N LEU A 125 7.03 4.69 -25.09
CA LEU A 125 5.68 5.25 -24.89
C LEU A 125 5.66 6.41 -23.89
N LEU A 126 6.82 7.02 -23.60
CA LEU A 126 6.87 8.17 -22.71
C LEU A 126 6.13 9.37 -23.31
N GLY A 127 5.37 10.06 -22.45
CA GLY A 127 4.76 11.34 -22.81
C GLY A 127 5.83 12.41 -23.06
N PRO A 128 5.49 13.47 -23.82
CA PRO A 128 6.40 14.57 -24.08
C PRO A 128 6.76 15.32 -22.79
N ALA A 129 8.05 15.60 -22.59
CA ALA A 129 8.59 16.21 -21.38
C ALA A 129 8.04 17.63 -21.09
N SER A 130 7.52 18.32 -22.10
CA SER A 130 7.01 19.69 -22.00
C SER A 130 5.49 19.79 -21.81
N ALA A 131 4.75 18.68 -21.83
CA ALA A 131 3.30 18.73 -21.65
C ALA A 131 2.92 18.74 -20.17
N ALA A 132 2.09 19.71 -19.77
CA ALA A 132 1.47 19.70 -18.46
C ALA A 132 0.54 18.47 -18.33
N ALA A 133 0.82 17.62 -17.34
CA ALA A 133 -0.01 16.44 -17.07
C ALA A 133 -1.42 16.85 -16.62
N ARG A 134 -2.44 16.34 -17.32
CA ARG A 134 -3.85 16.52 -16.97
C ARG A 134 -4.38 15.23 -16.35
N HIS A 135 -4.90 15.30 -15.13
CA HIS A 135 -5.49 14.17 -14.42
C HIS A 135 -7.01 14.33 -14.36
N ARG A 136 -7.76 13.25 -14.58
CA ARG A 136 -9.22 13.21 -14.42
C ARG A 136 -9.57 12.01 -13.54
N PHE A 137 -10.49 12.21 -12.60
CA PHE A 137 -10.94 11.18 -11.68
C PHE A 137 -12.41 10.86 -11.94
N PHE A 138 -12.76 9.58 -11.97
CA PHE A 138 -14.13 9.12 -12.20
C PHE A 138 -14.54 8.19 -11.07
N VAL A 139 -15.75 8.37 -10.53
CA VAL A 139 -16.28 7.59 -9.41
C VAL A 139 -17.71 7.15 -9.69
N ILE A 140 -18.11 5.99 -9.17
CA ILE A 140 -19.49 5.50 -9.31
C ILE A 140 -20.39 6.07 -8.20
N GLY A 141 -19.82 6.21 -7.00
CA GLY A 141 -20.48 6.81 -5.84
C GLY A 141 -20.50 8.34 -5.88
N SER A 142 -20.74 8.95 -4.72
CA SER A 142 -20.75 10.41 -4.57
C SER A 142 -19.36 11.02 -4.85
N PRO A 143 -19.24 11.99 -5.77
CA PRO A 143 -17.98 12.72 -5.98
C PRO A 143 -17.49 13.47 -4.75
N GLY A 144 -18.40 13.96 -3.90
CA GLY A 144 -18.05 14.82 -2.76
C GLY A 144 -17.12 14.12 -1.77
N SER A 145 -17.47 12.91 -1.32
CA SER A 145 -16.64 12.16 -0.37
C SER A 145 -15.29 11.76 -0.95
N PHE A 146 -15.25 11.46 -2.26
CA PHE A 146 -13.97 11.18 -2.94
C PHE A 146 -13.08 12.42 -3.00
N VAL A 147 -13.64 13.59 -3.37
CA VAL A 147 -12.88 14.84 -3.47
C VAL A 147 -12.27 15.19 -2.11
N GLU A 148 -13.05 15.15 -1.02
CA GLU A 148 -12.53 15.43 0.32
C GLU A 148 -11.33 14.56 0.70
N MET A 149 -11.38 13.27 0.38
CA MET A 149 -10.27 12.35 0.64
C MET A 149 -9.08 12.59 -0.29
N ALA A 150 -9.34 12.78 -1.59
CA ALA A 150 -8.32 12.94 -2.61
C ALA A 150 -7.55 14.26 -2.43
N GLU A 151 -8.22 15.35 -2.05
CA GLU A 151 -7.57 16.63 -1.79
C GLU A 151 -6.64 16.58 -0.58
N LYS A 152 -7.03 15.86 0.49
CA LYS A 152 -6.16 15.58 1.63
C LYS A 152 -4.94 14.75 1.22
N LEU A 153 -5.13 13.75 0.36
CA LEU A 153 -4.05 12.87 -0.09
C LEU A 153 -3.07 13.57 -1.05
N PHE A 154 -3.58 14.34 -2.01
CA PHE A 154 -2.77 14.98 -3.06
C PHE A 154 -2.33 16.40 -2.72
N CYS A 155 -2.80 16.97 -1.60
CA CYS A 155 -2.55 18.35 -1.18
C CYS A 155 -2.81 19.37 -2.30
N ARG A 156 -3.85 19.15 -3.10
CA ARG A 156 -4.26 20.02 -4.21
C ARG A 156 -5.74 19.85 -4.49
N HIS A 157 -6.35 20.82 -5.16
CA HIS A 157 -7.73 20.70 -5.59
C HIS A 157 -7.93 19.54 -6.58
N ILE A 158 -8.99 18.76 -6.39
CA ILE A 158 -9.31 17.58 -7.20
C ILE A 158 -10.69 17.74 -7.81
N GLN A 159 -10.79 17.53 -9.12
CA GLN A 159 -12.07 17.40 -9.81
C GLN A 159 -12.37 15.93 -10.09
N ALA A 160 -13.52 15.46 -9.61
CA ALA A 160 -14.02 14.11 -9.87
C ALA A 160 -15.39 14.16 -10.57
N TYR A 161 -15.65 13.18 -11.43
CA TYR A 161 -16.88 13.05 -12.20
C TYR A 161 -17.61 11.77 -11.79
N GLN A 162 -18.93 11.87 -11.55
CA GLN A 162 -19.74 10.68 -11.33
C GLN A 162 -20.00 9.95 -12.65
N VAL A 163 -19.87 8.63 -12.66
CA VAL A 163 -20.15 7.77 -13.82
C VAL A 163 -21.04 6.60 -13.43
N THR A 164 -21.92 6.19 -14.34
CA THR A 164 -22.76 4.98 -14.18
C THR A 164 -22.14 3.86 -15.00
N LEU A 165 -21.89 2.71 -14.36
CA LEU A 165 -21.49 1.50 -15.08
C LEU A 165 -22.73 0.76 -15.60
N PRO A 166 -22.63 0.09 -16.76
CA PRO A 166 -23.72 -0.72 -17.32
C PRO A 166 -24.08 -1.92 -16.43
#